data_AF-A0A953EG18-F1
#
_entry.id   AF-A0A953EG18-F1
#
_cell.length_a   1.000
_cell.length_b   1.000
_cell.length_c   1.000
_cell.angle_alpha   90.00
_cell.angle_beta   90.00
_cell.angle_gamma   90.00
#
_symmetry.space_group_name_H-M   'P 1'
#
loop_
_entity.id
_entity.type
_entity.pdbx_description
1 polymer ?
#
loop_
_entity_poly.entity_id
_entity_poly.type
_entity_poly.pdbx_seq_one_letter_code
_entity_poly.pdbx_strand_id
1 'polypeptide(L)' 'GLFAPHGIDPAVRQRLAEACKEVLALPAVKAKLDDLASVPIWMGPAETDRFVRQEFDKWGPVVKAAGVKPV' A
#
# COMPACT_ATOMS: atom_id res chain seq x y z
N GLY A 1 0.06 -0.59 -2.55
CA GLY A 1 0.69 -1.20 -1.36
C GLY A 1 1.02 -2.65 -1.63
N LEU A 2 1.77 -3.30 -0.73
CA LEU A 2 2.03 -4.75 -0.77
C LEU A 2 1.12 -5.45 0.24
N PHE A 3 0.44 -6.50 -0.19
CA PHE A 3 -0.51 -7.27 0.63
C PHE A 3 -0.12 -8.75 0.64
N ALA A 4 -0.44 -9.45 1.73
CA ALA A 4 -0.17 -10.86 1.91
C ALA A 4 -1.42 -11.57 2.46
N PRO A 5 -1.51 -12.91 2.34
CA PRO A 5 -2.61 -13.68 2.92
C PRO A 5 -2.76 -13.45 4.42
N HIS A 6 -4.00 -13.53 4.90
CA HIS A 6 -4.29 -13.50 6.32
C HIS A 6 -3.55 -14.63 7.05
N GLY A 7 -2.97 -14.31 8.22
CA GLY A 7 -2.25 -15.29 9.04
C GLY A 7 -0.84 -15.63 8.58
N ILE A 8 -0.25 -14.85 7.65
CA ILE A 8 1.18 -14.99 7.32
C ILE A 8 2.04 -14.87 8.59
N ASP A 9 3.11 -15.67 8.65
CA ASP A 9 4.07 -15.65 9.77
C ASP A 9 4.60 -14.22 10.01
N PRO A 10 4.56 -13.70 11.26
CA PRO A 10 5.06 -12.37 11.59
C PRO A 10 6.51 -12.10 11.17
N ALA A 11 7.39 -13.10 11.22
CA ALA A 11 8.78 -12.98 10.80
C ALA A 11 8.89 -12.80 9.28
N VAL A 12 8.07 -13.51 8.51
CA VAL A 12 7.99 -13.33 7.05
C VAL A 12 7.45 -11.94 6.71
N ARG A 13 6.40 -11.49 7.42
CA ARG A 13 5.86 -10.13 7.25
C ARG A 13 6.93 -9.07 7.52
N GLN A 14 7.71 -9.22 8.59
CA GLN A 14 8.77 -8.26 8.92
C GLN A 14 9.86 -8.24 7.85
N ARG A 15 10.30 -9.41 7.39
CA ARG A 15 11.32 -9.53 6.33
C ARG A 15 10.88 -8.86 5.03
N LEU A 16 9.61 -9.06 4.63
CA LEU A 16 9.05 -8.41 3.45
C LEU A 16 8.99 -6.88 3.61
N ALA A 17 8.58 -6.41 4.80
CA ALA A 17 8.51 -4.98 5.08
C ALA A 17 9.90 -4.31 4.96
N GLU A 18 10.93 -4.87 5.60
CA GLU A 18 12.29 -4.33 5.51
C GLU A 18 12.82 -4.35 4.08
N ALA A 19 12.65 -5.47 3.36
CA ALA A 19 13.05 -5.56 1.96
C ALA A 19 12.35 -4.49 1.09
N CYS A 20 11.06 -4.25 1.28
CA CYS A 20 10.34 -3.20 0.57
C CYS A 20 10.88 -1.80 0.89
N LYS A 21 11.19 -1.52 2.16
CA LYS A 21 11.78 -0.25 2.59
C LYS A 21 13.12 -0.01 1.91
N GLU A 22 13.98 -1.02 1.88
CA GLU A 22 15.29 -0.97 1.22
C GLU A 22 15.14 -0.75 -0.29
N VAL A 23 14.28 -1.52 -0.96
CA VAL A 23 14.06 -1.42 -2.41
C VAL A 23 13.52 -0.04 -2.81
N LEU A 24 12.57 0.51 -2.06
CA LEU A 24 12.04 1.85 -2.32
C LEU A 24 13.08 2.97 -2.08
N ALA A 25 14.14 2.69 -1.31
CA ALA A 25 15.24 3.64 -1.12
C ALA A 25 16.25 3.63 -2.28
N LEU A 26 16.27 2.59 -3.12
CA LEU A 26 17.22 2.46 -4.23
C LEU A 26 17.02 3.56 -5.28
N PRO A 27 18.08 4.27 -5.71
CA PRO A 27 17.96 5.34 -6.71
C PRO A 27 17.34 4.86 -8.03
N ALA A 28 17.71 3.67 -8.50
CA ALA A 28 17.16 3.10 -9.72
C ALA A 28 15.64 2.84 -9.62
N VAL A 29 15.15 2.45 -8.44
CA VAL A 29 13.71 2.21 -8.21
C VAL A 29 12.96 3.53 -8.15
N LYS A 30 13.51 4.54 -7.45
CA LYS A 30 12.95 5.90 -7.42
C LYS A 30 12.80 6.48 -8.83
N ALA A 31 13.88 6.43 -9.62
CA ALA A 31 13.86 6.91 -11.00
C ALA A 31 12.80 6.21 -11.85
N LYS A 32 12.64 4.87 -11.70
CA LYS A 32 11.61 4.13 -12.42
C LYS A 32 10.18 4.49 -11.99
N LEU A 33 9.96 4.80 -10.73
CA LEU A 33 8.65 5.26 -10.26
C LEU A 33 8.37 6.69 -10.73
N ASP A 34 9.37 7.56 -10.72
CA ASP A 34 9.27 8.93 -11.25
C ASP A 34 8.93 8.91 -12.75
N ASP A 35 9.57 8.04 -13.54
CA ASP A 35 9.26 7.83 -14.97
C ASP A 35 7.78 7.44 -15.20
N LEU A 36 7.16 6.79 -14.22
CA LEU A 36 5.76 6.36 -14.23
C LEU A 36 4.82 7.41 -13.59
N ALA A 37 5.31 8.62 -13.32
CA ALA A 37 4.60 9.66 -12.58
C ALA A 37 4.10 9.19 -11.20
N SER A 38 4.87 8.32 -10.54
CA SER A 38 4.56 7.74 -9.23
C SER A 38 5.59 8.18 -8.20
N VAL A 39 5.13 8.66 -7.05
CA VAL A 39 6.02 9.04 -5.94
C VAL A 39 6.15 7.86 -4.97
N PRO A 40 7.37 7.34 -4.71
CA PRO A 40 7.57 6.30 -3.72
C PRO A 40 7.29 6.84 -2.31
N ILE A 41 6.32 6.23 -1.62
CA ILE A 41 6.03 6.52 -0.22
C ILE A 41 6.25 5.24 0.57
N TRP A 42 7.10 5.31 1.58
CA TRP A 42 7.21 4.24 2.56
C TRP A 42 6.20 4.44 3.68
N MET A 43 5.42 3.40 3.96
CA MET A 43 4.59 3.25 5.15
C MET A 43 4.85 1.86 5.71
N GLY A 44 5.07 1.76 7.03
CA GLY A 44 5.22 0.45 7.67
C GLY A 44 3.94 -0.39 7.59
N PRO A 45 3.97 -1.69 7.93
CA PRO A 45 2.78 -2.55 7.85
C PRO A 45 1.56 -2.03 8.61
N ALA A 46 1.75 -1.54 9.84
CA ALA A 46 0.67 -0.99 10.67
C ALA A 46 0.11 0.33 10.11
N GLU A 47 0.96 1.16 9.51
CA GLU A 47 0.55 2.42 8.91
C GLU A 47 -0.20 2.18 7.60
N THR A 48 0.23 1.18 6.83
CA THR A 48 -0.46 0.76 5.61
C THR A 48 -1.85 0.20 5.93
N ASP A 49 -2.00 -0.64 6.96
CA ASP A 49 -3.32 -1.13 7.41
C ASP A 49 -4.24 0.04 7.79
N ARG A 50 -3.73 0.98 8.60
CA ARG A 50 -4.48 2.18 8.98
C ARG A 50 -4.89 3.02 7.76
N PHE A 51 -3.97 3.29 6.84
CA PHE A 51 -4.24 4.07 5.63
C PHE A 51 -5.34 3.43 4.78
N VAL A 52 -5.26 2.12 4.55
CA VAL A 52 -6.26 1.41 3.75
C VAL A 52 -7.64 1.47 4.39
N ARG A 53 -7.74 1.30 5.72
CA ARG A 53 -9.02 1.46 6.44
C ARG A 53 -9.60 2.87 6.28
N GLN A 54 -8.76 3.89 6.42
CA GLN A 54 -9.17 5.29 6.25
C GLN A 54 -9.65 5.58 4.84
N GLU A 55 -9.02 5.01 3.81
CA GLU A 55 -9.48 5.16 2.43
C GLU A 55 -10.82 4.45 2.20
N PHE A 56 -11.07 3.29 2.82
CA PHE A 56 -12.39 2.66 2.80
C PHE A 56 -13.46 3.54 3.47
N ASP A 57 -13.17 4.09 4.65
CA ASP A 57 -14.10 4.95 5.38
C ASP A 57 -14.41 6.23 4.59
N LYS A 58 -13.41 6.78 3.91
CA LYS A 58 -13.55 7.99 3.08
C LYS A 58 -14.33 7.74 1.80
N TRP A 59 -13.99 6.69 1.05
CA TRP A 59 -14.54 6.48 -0.30
C TRP A 59 -15.80 5.62 -0.32
N GLY A 60 -16.01 4.75 0.66
CA GLY A 60 -17.20 3.91 0.77
C GLY A 60 -18.52 4.70 0.69
N PRO A 61 -18.69 5.81 1.44
CA PRO A 61 -19.86 6.67 1.32
C PRO A 61 -20.00 7.32 -0.05
N VAL A 62 -18.91 7.75 -0.67
CA VAL A 62 -18.91 8.39 -2.01
C VAL A 62 -19.39 7.42 -3.08
N VAL A 63 -18.87 6.19 -3.09
CA VAL A 63 -19.28 5.13 -4.04
C VAL A 63 -20.77 4.82 -3.89
N LYS A 64 -21.27 4.70 -2.65
CA LYS A 64 -22.69 4.47 -2.37
C LYS A 64 -23.57 5.63 -2.85
N ALA A 65 -23.17 6.87 -2.57
CA ALA A 65 -23.91 8.07 -2.98
C ALA A 65 -23.95 8.23 -4.50
N ALA A 66 -22.87 7.85 -5.20
CA ALA A 66 -22.80 7.87 -6.66
C ALA A 66 -23.60 6.73 -7.33
N GLY A 67 -24.19 5.81 -6.56
CA GLY A 67 -24.96 4.68 -7.10
C GLY A 67 -24.10 3.66 -7.88
N VAL A 68 -22.77 3.69 -7.69
CA VAL A 68 -21.83 2.78 -8.35
C VAL A 68 -22.00 1.38 -7.76
N LYS A 69 -22.19 0.39 -8.64
CA LYS A 69 -22.38 -1.01 -8.25
C LYS A 69 -21.21 -1.85 -8.77
N PRO A 70 -20.80 -2.91 -8.06
CA PRO A 70 -19.93 -3.93 -8.61
C PRO A 70 -20.54 -4.48 -9.90
N VAL A 71 -19.69 -4.68 -10.92
CA VAL A 71 -20.06 -5.41 -12.14
C VAL A 71 -20.09 -6.91 -11.88
#